data_AF-A0A9D6JD05-F1
#
_entry.id   AF-A0A9D6JD05-F1
#
_cell.length_a   1.000
_cell.length_b   1.000
_cell.length_c   1.000
_cell.angle_alpha   90.00
_cell.angle_beta   90.00
_cell.angle_gamma   90.00
#
_symmetry.space_group_name_H-M   'P 1'
#
loop_
_entity.id
_entity.type
_entity.pdbx_description
1 polymer ?
#
loop_
_entity_poly.entity_id
_entity_poly.type
_entity_poly.pdbx_seq_one_letter_code
_entity_poly.pdbx_strand_id
1 'polypeptide(L)'
;MPDGTTITSLDPSSPEGWRSASALVDEAYQSRDAASAAAVWDWMKQAGPAGAQQPQAEAVLAKLALVALPLLSRRDLAQAVEDHAVTLLDLDPNLFRRRLTIALESIPRQRRDTLKQAILQRLRQSNTTLTSGALTFGNRTVVPTVGNWVQAYTAAPEQSPERFLASVPNVATFTDADRQRVAGLVELIRLFQASSVELEGLEEDIPIKQVSGRIGVIEHGRVEPLPQPASAPLPVYPVTPRTRAETPHFAAEDKHEIASHSQRLSSMALTPSSTDQLADVIIIRLTQQHGLQFSDEVLTRRFQTAMRAHLKGIRSSRDTLDVLTRSPKVGGLGLKPEQAKPLLAAAEQAAPQLHDVQGVSSLEALRRAQAQAAVPSSPRPAPPPAVSPQPTVVTPPRPAPIPSPRQRPNAASTTPVSATKRIAQSTVRLTQARPTVGAGSRIADIRGPRERRPKTMGPVDELRALTLDEFRSGGANTDTAVMKLKERFGALGREAYALRVQGMLGWRASPLYHLYLSVGSESMNARQPIRTVVQNRSQRGEPTLTVDEFHAIADLNRSLRF
;
A
#
# COMPACT_ATOMS: atom_id res chain seq x y z
N MET A 1 -11.28 -25.20 5.24
CA MET A 1 -11.91 -25.60 6.52
C MET A 1 -13.33 -26.09 6.27
N PRO A 2 -13.80 -27.19 6.89
CA PRO A 2 -15.16 -27.67 6.65
C PRO A 2 -16.28 -26.80 7.27
N ASP A 3 -16.09 -26.13 8.42
CA ASP A 3 -17.26 -25.69 9.22
C ASP A 3 -17.27 -24.24 9.71
N GLY A 4 -16.74 -23.27 8.95
CA GLY A 4 -16.94 -21.83 9.25
C GLY A 4 -16.50 -21.38 10.65
N THR A 5 -15.59 -22.11 11.29
CA THR A 5 -15.15 -21.89 12.67
C THR A 5 -14.39 -20.58 12.74
N THR A 6 -14.94 -19.61 13.48
CA THR A 6 -14.29 -18.32 13.71
C THR A 6 -13.32 -18.44 14.89
N ILE A 7 -12.18 -17.73 14.84
CA ILE A 7 -11.19 -17.66 15.94
C ILE A 7 -11.84 -17.37 17.30
N THR A 8 -12.89 -16.56 17.30
CA THR A 8 -13.68 -16.19 18.48
C THR A 8 -14.41 -17.35 19.16
N SER A 9 -14.52 -18.51 18.49
CA SER A 9 -15.17 -19.71 19.04
C SER A 9 -14.21 -20.73 19.66
N LEU A 10 -12.90 -20.51 19.58
CA LEU A 10 -11.91 -21.43 20.14
C LEU A 10 -11.80 -21.24 21.66
N ASP A 11 -11.81 -22.34 22.41
CA ASP A 11 -11.59 -22.33 23.86
C ASP A 11 -10.08 -22.32 24.18
N PRO A 12 -9.53 -21.21 24.70
CA PRO A 12 -8.11 -21.07 24.99
C PRO A 12 -7.62 -21.92 26.16
N SER A 13 -8.53 -22.48 26.96
CA SER A 13 -8.21 -23.39 28.07
C SER A 13 -8.09 -24.85 27.64
N SER A 14 -8.50 -25.18 26.41
CA SER A 14 -8.56 -26.55 25.90
C SER A 14 -7.38 -26.88 24.95
N PRO A 15 -6.80 -28.10 25.01
CA PRO A 15 -5.80 -28.54 24.04
C PRO A 15 -6.31 -28.54 22.58
N GLU A 16 -7.60 -28.80 22.38
CA GLU A 16 -8.21 -28.75 21.05
C GLU A 16 -8.27 -27.34 20.48
N GLY A 17 -8.57 -26.33 21.31
CA GLY A 17 -8.49 -24.92 20.92
C GLY A 17 -7.11 -24.52 20.43
N TRP A 18 -6.04 -25.00 21.09
CA TRP A 18 -4.66 -24.77 20.66
C TRP A 18 -4.28 -25.50 19.37
N ARG A 19 -4.80 -26.71 19.13
CA ARG A 19 -4.62 -27.43 17.86
C ARG A 19 -5.31 -26.70 16.71
N SER A 20 -6.54 -26.24 16.91
CA SER A 20 -7.28 -25.47 15.90
C SER A 20 -6.65 -24.10 15.66
N ALA A 21 -6.17 -23.42 16.70
CA ALA A 21 -5.38 -22.21 16.56
C ALA A 21 -4.11 -22.48 15.75
N SER A 22 -3.36 -23.54 16.04
CA SER A 22 -2.19 -23.93 15.25
C SER A 22 -2.54 -24.14 13.77
N ALA A 23 -3.64 -24.80 13.45
CA ALA A 23 -4.06 -25.02 12.07
C ALA A 23 -4.39 -23.71 11.34
N LEU A 24 -5.04 -22.76 12.03
CA LEU A 24 -5.31 -21.42 11.48
C LEU A 24 -4.04 -20.62 11.29
N VAL A 25 -3.06 -20.78 12.18
CA VAL A 25 -1.73 -20.16 12.04
C VAL A 25 -0.97 -20.77 10.88
N ASP A 26 -1.05 -22.09 10.68
CA ASP A 26 -0.45 -22.76 9.53
C ASP A 26 -1.11 -22.30 8.22
N GLU A 27 -2.42 -22.10 8.20
CA GLU A 27 -3.14 -21.53 7.05
C GLU A 27 -2.76 -20.06 6.81
N ALA A 28 -2.70 -19.23 7.85
CA ALA A 28 -2.25 -17.84 7.76
C ALA A 28 -0.78 -17.73 7.33
N TYR A 29 0.06 -18.65 7.79
CA TYR A 29 1.46 -18.78 7.41
C TYR A 29 1.61 -19.11 5.92
N GLN A 30 0.87 -20.12 5.45
CA GLN A 30 0.89 -20.54 4.04
C GLN A 30 0.28 -19.49 3.11
N SER A 31 -0.85 -18.90 3.48
CA SER A 31 -1.55 -17.87 2.70
C SER A 31 -0.90 -16.49 2.80
N ARG A 32 0.01 -16.29 3.77
CA ARG A 32 0.61 -15.00 4.13
C ARG A 32 -0.41 -13.94 4.57
N ASP A 33 -1.56 -14.36 5.09
CA ASP A 33 -2.61 -13.48 5.59
C ASP A 33 -2.27 -12.94 6.98
N ALA A 34 -1.81 -11.69 7.02
CA ALA A 34 -1.44 -11.02 8.26
C ALA A 34 -2.64 -10.68 9.15
N ALA A 35 -3.86 -10.57 8.58
CA ALA A 35 -5.07 -10.28 9.37
C ALA A 35 -5.50 -11.50 10.18
N SER A 36 -5.46 -12.69 9.56
CA SER A 36 -5.72 -13.95 10.26
C SER A 36 -4.69 -14.20 11.37
N ALA A 37 -3.41 -13.94 11.11
CA ALA A 37 -2.37 -14.04 12.14
C ALA A 37 -2.60 -13.05 13.30
N ALA A 38 -2.96 -11.80 13.00
CA ALA A 38 -3.28 -10.80 14.04
C ALA A 38 -4.49 -11.23 14.89
N ALA A 39 -5.51 -11.81 14.28
CA ALA A 39 -6.68 -12.30 14.99
C ALA A 39 -6.34 -13.44 15.97
N VAL A 40 -5.49 -14.40 15.58
CA VAL A 40 -5.06 -15.46 16.50
C VAL A 40 -4.17 -14.89 17.61
N TRP A 41 -3.30 -13.93 17.29
CA TRP A 41 -2.47 -13.24 18.29
C TRP A 41 -3.31 -12.53 19.35
N ASP A 42 -4.38 -11.84 18.94
CA ASP A 42 -5.30 -11.18 19.88
C ASP A 42 -6.13 -12.17 20.69
N TRP A 43 -6.54 -13.31 20.11
CA TRP A 43 -7.17 -14.41 20.83
C TRP A 43 -6.23 -15.00 21.90
N MET A 44 -4.94 -15.17 21.58
CA MET A 44 -3.96 -15.68 22.54
C MET A 44 -3.67 -14.71 23.68
N LYS A 45 -3.63 -13.40 23.43
CA LYS A 45 -3.51 -12.41 24.52
C LYS A 45 -4.67 -12.50 25.50
N GLN A 46 -5.85 -12.93 25.06
CA GLN A 46 -7.02 -13.16 25.92
C GLN A 46 -6.93 -14.49 26.71
N ALA A 47 -6.22 -15.49 26.20
CA ALA A 47 -5.99 -16.78 26.87
C ALA A 47 -5.21 -16.67 28.20
N GLY A 48 -4.41 -15.62 28.35
CA GLY A 48 -3.61 -15.38 29.55
C GLY A 48 -2.46 -16.38 29.78
N PRO A 49 -1.78 -16.30 30.94
CA PRO A 49 -0.56 -17.08 31.22
C PRO A 49 -0.78 -18.58 31.31
N ALA A 50 -1.99 -19.00 31.71
CA ALA A 50 -2.33 -20.42 31.89
C ALA A 50 -2.35 -21.20 30.56
N GLY A 51 -2.77 -20.57 29.47
CA GLY A 51 -2.70 -21.17 28.13
C GLY A 51 -1.28 -21.19 27.56
N ALA A 52 -0.43 -20.22 27.94
CA ALA A 52 0.95 -20.09 27.46
C ALA A 52 1.91 -21.18 27.98
N GLN A 53 1.54 -21.92 29.02
CA GLN A 53 2.38 -23.00 29.57
C GLN A 53 2.25 -24.33 28.82
N GLN A 54 1.36 -24.44 27.82
CA GLN A 54 1.28 -25.63 26.98
C GLN A 54 2.49 -25.68 26.03
N PRO A 55 3.21 -26.82 25.89
CA PRO A 55 4.34 -26.94 24.95
C PRO A 55 3.96 -26.61 23.50
N GLN A 56 2.70 -26.86 23.15
CA GLN A 56 2.14 -26.53 21.83
C GLN A 56 1.94 -25.03 21.63
N ALA A 57 1.69 -24.28 22.72
CA ALA A 57 1.50 -22.84 22.67
C ALA A 57 2.79 -22.13 22.24
N GLU A 58 3.97 -22.61 22.63
CA GLU A 58 5.25 -22.00 22.24
C GLU A 58 5.49 -22.10 20.72
N ALA A 59 5.24 -23.26 20.12
CA ALA A 59 5.37 -23.44 18.68
C ALA A 59 4.37 -22.57 17.90
N VAL A 60 3.13 -22.46 18.39
CA VAL A 60 2.10 -21.59 17.80
C VAL A 60 2.46 -20.11 17.97
N LEU A 61 2.97 -19.71 19.14
CA LEU A 61 3.48 -18.37 19.42
C LEU A 61 4.59 -17.99 18.46
N ALA A 62 5.57 -18.87 18.25
CA ALA A 62 6.68 -18.61 17.35
C ALA A 62 6.22 -18.47 15.89
N LYS A 63 5.32 -19.35 15.42
CA LYS A 63 4.74 -19.24 14.07
C LYS A 63 3.94 -17.95 13.89
N LEU A 64 3.18 -17.55 14.90
CA LEU A 64 2.44 -16.28 14.87
C LEU A 64 3.35 -15.08 14.90
N ALA A 65 4.34 -15.09 15.79
CA ALA A 65 5.36 -14.06 15.85
C ALA A 65 6.00 -13.90 14.47
N LEU A 66 6.41 -14.99 13.83
CA LEU A 66 6.99 -15.02 12.49
C LEU A 66 6.13 -14.33 11.42
N VAL A 67 4.82 -14.65 11.37
CA VAL A 67 3.89 -14.03 10.41
C VAL A 67 3.65 -12.56 10.76
N ALA A 68 3.56 -12.24 12.05
CA ALA A 68 3.23 -10.93 12.55
C ALA A 68 4.43 -9.97 12.63
N LEU A 69 5.69 -10.42 12.47
CA LEU A 69 6.90 -9.59 12.60
C LEU A 69 6.76 -8.22 11.92
N PRO A 70 6.26 -8.09 10.67
CA PRO A 70 6.12 -6.80 10.00
C PRO A 70 5.12 -5.82 10.64
N LEU A 71 4.22 -6.33 11.48
CA LEU A 71 3.15 -5.57 12.14
C LEU A 71 3.48 -5.25 13.60
N LEU A 72 4.51 -5.86 14.17
CA LEU A 72 4.85 -5.67 15.58
C LEU A 72 5.39 -4.26 15.83
N SER A 73 5.07 -3.73 17.02
CA SER A 73 5.75 -2.52 17.49
C SER A 73 7.25 -2.82 17.65
N ARG A 74 8.10 -1.79 17.68
CA ARG A 74 9.56 -1.99 17.82
C ARG A 74 9.94 -2.74 19.09
N ARG A 75 9.22 -2.46 20.19
CA ARG A 75 9.42 -3.14 21.46
C ARG A 75 9.03 -4.61 21.33
N ASP A 76 7.87 -4.88 20.75
CA ASP A 76 7.34 -6.23 20.61
C ASP A 76 8.14 -7.05 19.60
N LEU A 77 8.67 -6.42 18.54
CA LEU A 77 9.56 -7.05 17.58
C LEU A 77 10.85 -7.52 18.27
N ALA A 78 11.47 -6.66 19.09
CA ALA A 78 12.68 -7.02 19.81
C ALA A 78 12.44 -8.12 20.84
N GLN A 79 11.30 -8.06 21.54
CA GLN A 79 10.87 -9.09 22.48
C GLN A 79 10.61 -10.43 21.78
N ALA A 80 9.87 -10.42 20.66
CA ALA A 80 9.55 -11.62 19.90
C ALA A 80 10.79 -12.32 19.34
N VAL A 81 11.79 -11.56 18.86
CA VAL A 81 13.06 -12.13 18.40
C VAL A 81 13.84 -12.73 19.56
N GLU A 82 13.86 -12.10 20.74
CA GLU A 82 14.54 -12.62 21.93
C GLU A 82 13.90 -13.92 22.44
N ASP A 83 12.57 -13.91 22.63
CA ASP A 83 11.84 -15.01 23.26
C ASP A 83 11.75 -16.25 22.35
N HIS A 84 11.76 -16.04 21.03
CA HIS A 84 11.48 -17.11 20.07
C HIS A 84 12.59 -17.34 19.05
N ALA A 85 13.80 -16.78 19.23
CA ALA A 85 14.91 -16.91 18.25
C ALA A 85 15.13 -18.35 17.77
N VAL A 86 15.25 -19.30 18.70
CA VAL A 86 15.55 -20.70 18.38
C VAL A 86 14.39 -21.34 17.61
N THR A 87 13.16 -21.16 18.08
CA THR A 87 11.96 -21.71 17.44
C THR A 87 11.73 -21.09 16.06
N LEU A 88 12.02 -19.81 15.88
CA LEU A 88 11.95 -19.13 14.59
C LEU A 88 13.00 -19.65 13.59
N LEU A 89 14.20 -19.96 14.08
CA LEU A 89 15.26 -20.59 13.29
C LEU A 89 14.92 -22.05 12.92
N ASP A 90 14.20 -22.76 13.78
CA ASP A 90 13.76 -24.15 13.50
C ASP A 90 12.64 -24.23 12.46
N LEU A 91 11.79 -23.20 12.39
CA LEU A 91 10.67 -23.17 11.43
C LEU A 91 11.16 -22.95 10.01
N ASP A 92 11.75 -21.79 9.74
CA ASP A 92 12.30 -21.42 8.43
C ASP A 92 13.22 -20.20 8.59
N PRO A 93 14.56 -20.40 8.65
CA PRO A 93 15.52 -19.30 8.79
C PRO A 93 15.40 -18.24 7.69
N ASN A 94 15.08 -18.65 6.46
CA ASN A 94 15.02 -17.75 5.31
C ASN A 94 13.76 -16.89 5.37
N LEU A 95 12.62 -17.50 5.69
CA LEU A 95 11.39 -16.74 5.88
C LEU A 95 11.48 -15.82 7.11
N PHE A 96 12.09 -16.28 8.20
CA PHE A 96 12.33 -15.46 9.38
C PHE A 96 13.13 -14.21 9.03
N ARG A 97 14.29 -14.40 8.39
CA ARG A 97 15.09 -13.30 7.89
C ARG A 97 14.28 -12.36 6.99
N ARG A 98 13.56 -12.90 6.00
CA ARG A 98 12.77 -12.09 5.06
C ARG A 98 11.68 -11.27 5.76
N ARG A 99 10.93 -11.86 6.69
CA ARG A 99 9.86 -11.17 7.44
C ARG A 99 10.44 -10.08 8.34
N LEU A 100 11.59 -10.35 8.95
CA LEU A 100 12.31 -9.37 9.75
C LEU A 100 12.84 -8.21 8.88
N THR A 101 13.36 -8.47 7.68
CA THR A 101 13.74 -7.43 6.71
C THR A 101 12.55 -6.52 6.39
N ILE A 102 11.38 -7.10 6.06
CA ILE A 102 10.15 -6.32 5.80
C ILE A 102 9.74 -5.50 7.04
N ALA A 103 9.87 -6.06 8.25
CA ALA A 103 9.59 -5.33 9.48
C ALA A 103 10.52 -4.12 9.64
N LEU A 104 11.81 -4.27 9.34
CA LEU A 104 12.79 -3.19 9.35
C LEU A 104 12.51 -2.13 8.28
N GLU A 105 12.09 -2.54 7.07
CA GLU A 105 11.73 -1.62 5.98
C GLU A 105 10.63 -0.63 6.40
N SER A 106 9.65 -1.09 7.18
CA SER A 106 8.56 -0.23 7.69
C SER A 106 9.03 0.88 8.65
N ILE A 107 10.27 0.79 9.15
CA ILE A 107 10.86 1.71 10.11
C ILE A 107 11.70 2.75 9.35
N PRO A 108 11.63 4.05 9.71
CA PRO A 108 12.50 5.06 9.11
C PRO A 108 13.97 4.68 9.24
N ARG A 109 14.73 4.78 8.14
CA ARG A 109 16.12 4.30 8.01
C ARG A 109 17.03 4.73 9.16
N GLN A 110 16.93 5.99 9.61
CA GLN A 110 17.74 6.55 10.71
C GLN A 110 17.48 5.89 12.08
N ARG A 111 16.39 5.12 12.21
CA ARG A 111 15.98 4.47 13.46
C ARG A 111 16.14 2.94 13.40
N ARG A 112 16.51 2.38 12.25
CA ARG A 112 16.69 0.93 12.07
C ARG A 112 17.88 0.42 12.87
N ASP A 113 19.03 1.07 12.77
CA ASP A 113 20.25 0.66 13.47
C ASP A 113 20.06 0.61 14.99
N THR A 114 19.36 1.60 15.57
CA THR A 114 19.04 1.59 17.01
C THR A 114 18.23 0.35 17.40
N LEU A 115 17.28 -0.06 16.56
CA LEU A 115 16.49 -1.27 16.81
C LEU A 115 17.32 -2.54 16.60
N LYS A 116 18.10 -2.62 15.52
CA LYS A 116 19.01 -3.74 15.24
C LYS A 116 19.97 -3.98 16.41
N GLN A 117 20.58 -2.92 16.94
CA GLN A 117 21.48 -3.01 18.09
C GLN A 117 20.74 -3.43 19.36
N ALA A 118 19.50 -2.95 19.59
CA ALA A 118 18.69 -3.38 20.72
C ALA A 118 18.35 -4.88 20.65
N ILE A 119 18.02 -5.39 19.45
CA ILE A 119 17.78 -6.82 19.22
C ILE A 119 19.07 -7.61 19.44
N LEU A 120 20.19 -7.18 18.86
CA LEU A 120 21.48 -7.86 19.02
C LEU A 120 21.93 -7.90 20.48
N GLN A 121 21.71 -6.84 21.25
CA GLN A 121 22.00 -6.81 22.68
C GLN A 121 21.17 -7.83 23.47
N ARG A 122 19.87 -7.95 23.16
CA ARG A 122 19.00 -8.96 23.77
C ARG A 122 19.44 -10.38 23.42
N LEU A 123 19.76 -10.64 22.15
CA LEU A 123 20.28 -11.95 21.73
C LEU A 123 21.59 -12.29 22.44
N ARG A 124 22.49 -11.31 22.67
CA ARG A 124 23.73 -11.51 23.45
C ARG A 124 23.48 -11.90 24.91
N GLN A 125 22.33 -11.51 25.48
CA GLN A 125 21.94 -11.80 26.87
C GLN A 125 21.09 -13.07 26.99
N SER A 126 20.68 -13.66 25.87
CA SER A 126 19.84 -14.86 25.85
C SER A 126 20.60 -16.10 26.37
N ASN A 127 19.99 -16.77 27.34
CA ASN A 127 20.46 -18.03 27.90
C ASN A 127 19.82 -19.27 27.24
N THR A 128 19.01 -19.07 26.20
CA THR A 128 18.36 -20.17 25.47
C THR A 128 19.40 -21.02 24.76
N THR A 129 19.38 -22.33 24.97
CA THR A 129 20.29 -23.27 24.30
C THR A 129 19.99 -23.33 22.80
N LEU A 130 21.01 -23.11 21.96
CA LEU A 130 20.89 -23.12 20.50
C LEU A 130 21.24 -24.48 19.90
N THR A 131 22.32 -25.11 20.37
CA THR A 131 22.82 -26.38 19.84
C THR A 131 22.91 -27.45 20.90
N SER A 132 22.79 -28.72 20.48
CA SER A 132 22.93 -29.87 21.39
C SER A 132 24.38 -30.07 21.89
N GLY A 133 25.37 -29.81 21.03
CA GLY A 133 26.79 -29.88 21.35
C GLY A 133 27.31 -28.61 22.03
N ALA A 134 28.25 -28.77 22.96
CA ALA A 134 28.91 -27.64 23.64
C ALA A 134 29.61 -26.71 22.65
N LEU A 135 29.75 -25.42 22.98
CA LEU A 135 30.47 -24.48 22.13
C LEU A 135 31.92 -24.35 22.63
N THR A 136 32.90 -24.70 21.80
CA THR A 136 34.31 -24.43 22.12
C THR A 136 34.76 -23.16 21.42
N PHE A 137 35.15 -22.15 22.20
CA PHE A 137 35.62 -20.87 21.71
C PHE A 137 36.98 -20.55 22.34
N GLY A 138 38.03 -20.49 21.52
CA GLY A 138 39.42 -20.47 21.99
C GLY A 138 39.76 -21.72 22.80
N ASN A 139 40.25 -21.54 24.03
CA ASN A 139 40.61 -22.64 24.95
C ASN A 139 39.51 -22.94 25.98
N ARG A 140 38.29 -22.43 25.80
CA ARG A 140 37.18 -22.59 26.74
C ARG A 140 36.00 -23.28 26.09
N THR A 141 35.43 -24.24 26.79
CA THR A 141 34.13 -24.84 26.45
C THR A 141 33.05 -24.13 27.25
N VAL A 142 32.07 -23.58 26.56
CA VAL A 142 30.94 -22.84 27.14
C VAL A 142 29.62 -23.52 26.78
N VAL A 143 28.59 -23.26 27.59
CA VAL A 143 27.22 -23.71 27.31
C VAL A 143 26.78 -23.10 25.96
N PRO A 144 26.19 -23.87 25.04
CA PRO A 144 25.90 -23.40 23.68
C PRO A 144 24.61 -22.55 23.61
N THR A 145 24.55 -21.48 24.39
CA THR A 145 23.42 -20.54 24.38
C THR A 145 23.47 -19.62 23.17
N VAL A 146 22.32 -19.07 22.77
CA VAL A 146 22.22 -18.01 21.74
C VAL A 146 23.21 -16.88 22.05
N GLY A 147 23.25 -16.40 23.30
CA GLY A 147 24.16 -15.34 23.72
C GLY A 147 25.63 -15.68 23.50
N ASN A 148 26.06 -16.89 23.87
CA ASN A 148 27.45 -17.31 23.68
C ASN A 148 27.82 -17.48 22.20
N TRP A 149 26.89 -17.96 21.37
CA TRP A 149 27.07 -18.02 19.91
C TRP A 149 27.19 -16.63 19.28
N VAL A 150 26.34 -15.69 19.70
CA VAL A 150 26.42 -14.29 19.24
C VAL A 150 27.77 -13.69 19.64
N GLN A 151 28.21 -13.89 20.88
CA GLN A 151 29.51 -13.41 21.35
C GLN A 151 30.66 -14.00 20.53
N ALA A 152 30.67 -15.32 20.32
CA ALA A 152 31.68 -16.03 19.54
C ALA A 152 31.79 -15.50 18.10
N TYR A 153 30.65 -15.28 17.42
CA TYR A 153 30.66 -14.70 16.07
C TYR A 153 31.12 -13.24 16.07
N THR A 154 30.65 -12.43 17.02
CA THR A 154 31.00 -11.00 17.06
C THR A 154 32.48 -10.73 17.36
N ALA A 155 33.21 -11.71 17.89
CA ALA A 155 34.66 -11.64 18.05
C ALA A 155 35.43 -11.88 16.72
N ALA A 156 34.79 -12.44 15.69
CA ALA A 156 35.37 -12.69 14.37
C ALA A 156 34.32 -12.52 13.23
N PRO A 157 33.78 -11.31 13.02
CA PRO A 157 32.58 -11.08 12.21
C PRO A 157 32.75 -11.22 10.69
N GLU A 158 33.97 -11.34 10.17
CA GLU A 158 34.22 -11.34 8.71
C GLU A 158 33.94 -12.67 8.00
N GLN A 159 33.50 -13.68 8.75
CA GLN A 159 33.32 -15.03 8.22
C GLN A 159 31.90 -15.24 7.69
N SER A 160 31.78 -15.96 6.56
CA SER A 160 30.49 -16.51 6.13
C SER A 160 29.99 -17.54 7.16
N PRO A 161 28.69 -17.85 7.22
CA PRO A 161 28.17 -18.87 8.13
C PRO A 161 28.93 -20.19 8.06
N GLU A 162 29.29 -20.64 6.85
CA GLU A 162 30.02 -21.89 6.61
C GLU A 162 31.46 -21.81 7.11
N ARG A 163 32.15 -20.67 6.86
CA ARG A 163 33.52 -20.45 7.33
C ARG A 163 33.56 -20.36 8.86
N PHE A 164 32.60 -19.66 9.44
CA PHE A 164 32.47 -19.56 10.89
C PHE A 164 32.23 -20.93 11.51
N LEU A 165 31.27 -21.69 10.98
CA LEU A 165 31.02 -23.06 11.43
C LEU A 165 32.26 -23.94 11.29
N ALA A 166 32.97 -23.88 10.17
CA ALA A 166 34.20 -24.64 9.96
C ALA A 166 35.33 -24.26 10.93
N SER A 167 35.30 -23.04 11.48
CA SER A 167 36.27 -22.60 12.49
C SER A 167 35.99 -23.16 13.90
N VAL A 168 34.78 -23.68 14.15
CA VAL A 168 34.41 -24.23 15.45
C VAL A 168 34.97 -25.65 15.59
N PRO A 169 35.87 -25.92 16.56
CA PRO A 169 36.63 -27.17 16.62
C PRO A 169 35.78 -28.44 16.67
N ASN A 170 34.60 -28.37 17.27
CA ASN A 170 33.71 -29.50 17.45
C ASN A 170 32.48 -29.46 16.54
N VAL A 171 32.50 -28.66 15.45
CA VAL A 171 31.40 -28.59 14.48
C VAL A 171 31.06 -29.95 13.85
N ALA A 172 32.04 -30.86 13.76
CA ALA A 172 31.82 -32.21 13.25
C ALA A 172 30.87 -33.05 14.12
N THR A 173 30.67 -32.67 15.38
CA THR A 173 29.75 -33.34 16.31
C THR A 173 28.31 -32.83 16.21
N PHE A 174 28.08 -31.75 15.44
CA PHE A 174 26.78 -31.12 15.36
C PHE A 174 25.86 -31.84 14.39
N THR A 175 24.59 -31.88 14.76
CA THR A 175 23.53 -32.34 13.85
C THR A 175 23.32 -31.33 12.71
N ASP A 176 22.65 -31.75 11.64
CA ASP A 176 22.28 -30.83 10.55
C ASP A 176 21.39 -29.69 11.04
N ALA A 177 20.47 -29.98 11.97
CA ALA A 177 19.63 -28.97 12.60
C ALA A 177 20.46 -27.95 13.39
N ASP A 178 21.45 -28.40 14.18
CA ASP A 178 22.36 -27.50 14.89
C ASP A 178 23.15 -26.61 13.94
N ARG A 179 23.68 -27.17 12.84
CA ARG A 179 24.39 -26.40 11.81
C ARG A 179 23.49 -25.37 11.15
N GLN A 180 22.25 -25.73 10.84
CA GLN A 180 21.26 -24.83 10.24
C GLN A 180 20.88 -23.68 11.19
N ARG A 181 20.65 -23.97 12.48
CA ARG A 181 20.36 -22.95 13.50
C ARG A 181 21.50 -21.95 13.63
N VAL A 182 22.74 -22.42 13.75
CA VAL A 182 23.92 -21.55 13.86
C VAL A 182 24.10 -20.73 12.59
N ALA A 183 23.93 -21.33 11.41
CA ALA A 183 24.05 -20.59 10.15
C ALA A 183 22.98 -19.49 10.04
N GLY A 184 21.73 -19.79 10.38
CA GLY A 184 20.65 -18.81 10.41
C GLY A 184 20.88 -17.69 11.44
N LEU A 185 21.39 -18.03 12.63
CA LEU A 185 21.74 -17.04 13.64
C LEU A 185 22.87 -16.11 13.16
N VAL A 186 23.90 -16.65 12.50
CA VAL A 186 25.00 -15.85 11.93
C VAL A 186 24.47 -14.88 10.88
N GLU A 187 23.61 -15.33 9.98
CA GLU A 187 22.97 -14.45 8.98
C GLU A 187 22.15 -13.33 9.64
N LEU A 188 21.44 -13.61 10.74
CA LEU A 188 20.73 -12.59 11.51
C LEU A 188 21.69 -11.59 12.16
N ILE A 189 22.79 -12.06 12.75
CA ILE A 189 23.79 -11.16 13.35
C ILE A 189 24.38 -10.25 12.28
N ARG A 190 24.72 -10.78 11.10
CA ARG A 190 25.20 -9.99 9.96
C ARG A 190 24.19 -8.93 9.54
N LEU A 191 22.91 -9.29 9.43
CA LEU A 191 21.82 -8.35 9.14
C LEU A 191 21.77 -7.20 10.16
N PHE A 192 21.99 -7.49 11.44
CA PHE A 192 21.96 -6.50 12.52
C PHE A 192 23.24 -5.66 12.65
N GLN A 193 24.39 -6.19 12.25
CA GLN A 193 25.65 -5.47 12.24
C GLN A 193 25.76 -4.52 11.05
N ALA A 194 25.14 -4.85 9.91
CA ALA A 194 25.14 -3.99 8.73
C ALA A 194 24.31 -2.72 8.99
N SER A 195 24.95 -1.56 8.82
CA SER A 195 24.32 -0.25 9.01
C SER A 195 23.26 -0.01 7.94
N SER A 196 22.02 0.24 8.34
CA SER A 196 20.92 0.58 7.43
C SER A 196 21.14 1.90 6.68
N VAL A 197 22.14 2.71 7.08
CA VAL A 197 22.52 3.95 6.40
C VAL A 197 23.57 3.70 5.31
N GLU A 198 24.35 2.64 5.44
CA GLU A 198 25.39 2.26 4.49
C GLU A 198 24.83 1.35 3.39
N LEU A 199 25.51 1.35 2.23
CA LEU A 199 25.09 0.59 1.07
C LEU A 199 24.89 -0.91 1.38
N GLU A 200 25.78 -1.46 2.20
CA GLU A 200 25.85 -2.88 2.55
C GLU A 200 24.75 -3.33 3.53
N GLY A 201 24.14 -2.40 4.28
CA GLY A 201 23.10 -2.72 5.26
C GLY A 201 21.70 -2.29 4.84
N LEU A 202 21.53 -1.86 3.60
CA LEU A 202 20.22 -1.55 3.03
C LEU A 202 19.34 -2.79 2.99
N GLU A 203 18.19 -2.71 3.66
CA GLU A 203 17.14 -3.72 3.59
C GLU A 203 16.35 -3.64 2.28
N GLU A 204 16.35 -2.47 1.66
CA GLU A 204 15.59 -2.16 0.44
C GLU A 204 16.45 -2.39 -0.80
N ASP A 205 15.85 -2.99 -1.83
CA ASP A 205 16.50 -3.11 -3.13
C ASP A 205 16.59 -1.73 -3.79
N ILE A 206 17.81 -1.21 -3.90
CA ILE A 206 18.06 0.08 -4.56
C ILE A 206 18.63 -0.19 -5.96
N PRO A 207 17.91 0.17 -7.03
CA PRO A 207 18.47 0.12 -8.37
C PRO A 207 19.57 1.18 -8.50
N ILE A 208 20.78 0.74 -8.84
CA ILE A 208 21.94 1.62 -9.06
C ILE A 208 22.35 1.59 -10.53
N LYS A 209 22.55 2.77 -11.11
CA LYS A 209 23.29 2.91 -12.36
C LYS A 209 24.78 2.89 -12.01
N GLN A 210 25.52 1.84 -12.36
CA GLN A 210 26.97 1.86 -12.19
C GLN A 210 27.60 2.92 -13.12
N VAL A 211 28.73 3.49 -12.68
CA VAL A 211 29.56 4.45 -13.44
C VAL A 211 30.06 3.86 -14.77
N SER A 212 30.07 2.52 -14.91
CA SER A 212 30.45 1.77 -16.11
C SER A 212 29.32 1.58 -17.14
N GLY A 213 28.13 2.15 -16.92
CA GLY A 213 26.98 2.03 -17.83
C GLY A 213 26.20 0.70 -17.71
N ARG A 214 26.57 -0.19 -16.78
CA ARG A 214 25.78 -1.37 -16.43
C ARG A 214 24.79 -1.02 -15.31
N ILE A 215 23.52 -1.37 -15.50
CA ILE A 215 22.51 -1.24 -14.45
C ILE A 215 22.67 -2.46 -13.53
N GLY A 216 22.71 -2.24 -12.21
CA GLY A 216 22.70 -3.28 -11.19
C GLY A 216 21.64 -2.99 -10.14
N VAL A 217 21.27 -4.01 -9.38
CA VAL A 217 20.43 -3.85 -8.19
C VAL A 217 21.32 -4.08 -6.99
N ILE A 218 21.22 -3.23 -5.96
CA ILE A 218 21.77 -3.58 -4.66
C ILE A 218 20.75 -4.50 -4.01
N GLU A 219 21.01 -5.80 -4.05
CA GLU A 219 20.24 -6.79 -3.31
C GLU A 219 21.01 -7.11 -2.02
N HIS A 220 20.39 -6.81 -0.88
CA HIS A 220 20.96 -7.13 0.44
C HIS A 220 22.42 -6.65 0.63
N GLY A 221 22.71 -5.44 0.15
CA GLY A 221 24.02 -4.83 0.29
C GLY A 221 25.08 -5.29 -0.70
N ARG A 222 24.75 -6.17 -1.64
CA ARG A 222 25.64 -6.56 -2.74
C ARG A 222 25.14 -5.98 -4.04
N VAL A 223 26.07 -5.42 -4.82
CA VAL A 223 25.77 -4.95 -6.17
C VAL A 223 25.69 -6.17 -7.08
N GLU A 224 24.46 -6.63 -7.34
CA GLU A 224 24.22 -7.68 -8.33
C GLU A 224 24.07 -7.03 -9.71
N PRO A 225 24.87 -7.45 -10.71
CA PRO A 225 24.64 -7.03 -12.08
C PRO A 225 23.28 -7.56 -12.52
N LEU A 226 22.44 -6.71 -13.13
CA LEU A 226 21.20 -7.20 -13.72
C LEU A 226 21.54 -8.34 -14.70
N PRO A 227 20.81 -9.47 -14.65
CA PRO A 227 21.04 -10.58 -15.56
C PRO A 227 21.07 -10.04 -16.99
N GLN A 228 22.23 -10.13 -17.65
CA GLN A 228 22.26 -9.80 -19.07
C GLN A 228 21.35 -10.82 -19.75
N PRO A 229 20.35 -10.38 -20.54
CA PRO A 229 19.58 -11.32 -21.33
C PRO A 229 20.60 -12.09 -22.16
N ALA A 230 20.70 -13.40 -21.93
CA ALA A 230 21.71 -14.23 -22.55
C ALA A 230 21.70 -13.96 -24.05
N SER A 231 22.78 -13.38 -24.57
CA SER A 231 22.97 -13.16 -25.99
C SER A 231 23.28 -14.51 -26.62
N ALA A 232 22.27 -15.38 -26.69
CA ALA A 232 22.30 -16.51 -27.58
C ALA A 232 22.30 -15.94 -29.01
N PRO A 233 23.20 -16.40 -29.90
CA PRO A 233 23.17 -16.01 -31.30
C PRO A 233 21.77 -16.32 -31.84
N LEU A 234 21.11 -15.30 -32.36
CA LEU A 234 19.80 -15.46 -33.00
C LEU A 234 19.95 -16.50 -34.11
N PRO A 235 19.17 -17.61 -34.09
CA PRO A 235 19.21 -18.55 -35.19
C PRO A 235 18.71 -17.80 -36.44
N VAL A 236 19.52 -17.81 -37.48
CA VAL A 236 19.12 -17.35 -38.81
C VAL A 236 18.08 -18.34 -39.30
N TYR A 237 16.81 -18.03 -39.09
CA TYR A 237 15.71 -18.81 -39.68
C TYR A 237 15.42 -18.30 -41.09
N PRO A 238 15.34 -19.19 -42.09
CA PRO A 238 14.87 -18.81 -43.42
C PRO A 238 13.44 -18.27 -43.30
N VAL A 239 13.19 -17.15 -43.99
CA VAL A 239 11.88 -16.52 -44.06
C VAL A 239 10.96 -17.40 -44.90
N THR A 240 10.25 -18.31 -44.24
CA THR A 240 9.00 -18.85 -44.77
C THR A 240 7.83 -17.97 -44.34
N PRO A 241 6.75 -17.88 -45.14
CA PRO A 241 5.55 -17.14 -44.74
C PRO A 241 5.00 -17.76 -43.46
N ARG A 242 5.18 -17.06 -42.33
CA ARG A 242 4.68 -17.52 -41.04
C ARG A 242 3.16 -17.42 -41.00
N THR A 243 2.49 -18.55 -41.14
CA THR A 243 1.21 -18.77 -40.46
C THR A 243 1.52 -18.67 -38.96
N ARG A 244 1.15 -17.55 -38.34
CA ARG A 244 1.42 -17.24 -36.93
C ARG A 244 0.71 -18.28 -36.06
N ALA A 245 1.45 -19.30 -35.63
CA ALA A 245 1.00 -20.22 -34.59
C ALA A 245 0.69 -19.40 -33.33
N GLU A 246 -0.48 -19.66 -32.74
CA GLU A 246 -1.00 -18.97 -31.56
C GLU A 246 -0.04 -19.17 -30.38
N THR A 247 0.80 -18.17 -30.13
CA THR A 247 1.62 -18.10 -28.92
C THR A 247 0.70 -17.95 -27.70
N PRO A 248 1.08 -18.49 -26.52
CA PRO A 248 0.30 -18.30 -25.29
C PRO A 248 0.08 -16.79 -25.06
N HIS A 249 -1.17 -16.37 -25.17
CA HIS A 249 -1.58 -14.97 -25.36
C HIS A 249 -1.32 -14.03 -24.18
N PHE A 250 -0.91 -14.56 -23.03
CA PHE A 250 -0.69 -13.79 -21.82
C PHE A 250 0.53 -14.35 -21.08
N ALA A 251 1.42 -13.46 -20.64
CA ALA A 251 2.43 -13.82 -19.66
C ALA A 251 1.78 -14.04 -18.28
N ALA A 252 2.46 -14.76 -17.37
CA ALA A 252 1.92 -15.12 -16.06
C ALA A 252 1.46 -13.90 -15.23
N GLU A 253 2.22 -12.81 -15.24
CA GLU A 253 1.92 -11.59 -14.49
C GLU A 253 0.77 -10.81 -15.12
N ASP A 254 0.70 -10.76 -16.46
CA ASP A 254 -0.43 -10.14 -17.17
C ASP A 254 -1.71 -10.94 -16.89
N LYS A 255 -1.64 -12.28 -16.80
CA LYS A 255 -2.78 -13.09 -16.37
C LYS A 255 -3.25 -12.71 -14.97
N HIS A 256 -2.35 -12.44 -14.04
CA HIS A 256 -2.71 -11.98 -12.69
C HIS A 256 -3.31 -10.56 -12.70
N GLU A 257 -2.73 -9.62 -13.44
CA GLU A 257 -3.28 -8.26 -13.54
C GLU A 257 -4.65 -8.27 -14.22
N ILE A 258 -4.81 -9.01 -15.32
CA ILE A 258 -6.08 -9.16 -16.04
C ILE A 258 -7.10 -9.94 -15.20
N ALA A 259 -6.69 -10.97 -14.45
CA ALA A 259 -7.58 -11.68 -13.52
C ALA A 259 -7.98 -10.79 -12.33
N SER A 260 -7.09 -9.96 -11.80
CA SER A 260 -7.43 -8.99 -10.76
C SER A 260 -8.36 -7.90 -11.29
N HIS A 261 -8.21 -7.55 -12.57
CA HIS A 261 -9.08 -6.59 -13.25
C HIS A 261 -10.44 -7.23 -13.53
N SER A 262 -10.50 -8.50 -13.91
CA SER A 262 -11.73 -9.25 -14.09
C SER A 262 -12.47 -9.45 -12.76
N GLN A 263 -11.75 -9.73 -11.67
CA GLN A 263 -12.30 -9.78 -10.31
C GLN A 263 -12.78 -8.40 -9.84
N ARG A 264 -12.08 -7.31 -10.15
CA ARG A 264 -12.55 -5.94 -9.88
C ARG A 264 -13.79 -5.59 -10.67
N LEU A 265 -13.84 -5.90 -11.97
CA LEU A 265 -15.04 -5.70 -12.79
C LEU A 265 -16.20 -6.58 -12.31
N SER A 266 -15.93 -7.82 -11.89
CA SER A 266 -16.94 -8.74 -11.36
C SER A 266 -17.43 -8.33 -9.98
N SER A 267 -16.56 -7.80 -9.12
CA SER A 267 -16.94 -7.23 -7.81
C SER A 267 -17.58 -5.84 -7.92
N MET A 268 -17.37 -5.12 -9.03
CA MET A 268 -18.16 -3.95 -9.41
C MET A 268 -19.52 -4.33 -10.01
N ALA A 269 -19.65 -5.53 -10.59
CA ALA A 269 -20.89 -6.09 -11.11
C ALA A 269 -21.73 -6.85 -10.06
N LEU A 270 -21.21 -7.03 -8.85
CA LEU A 270 -21.92 -7.63 -7.73
C LEU A 270 -22.30 -6.53 -6.72
N THR A 271 -23.54 -6.58 -6.27
CA THR A 271 -24.09 -5.67 -5.27
C THR A 271 -23.11 -5.53 -4.08
N PRO A 272 -22.73 -4.29 -3.71
CA PRO A 272 -21.72 -4.06 -2.69
C PRO A 272 -22.13 -4.64 -1.33
N SER A 273 -21.27 -5.48 -0.78
CA SER A 273 -21.51 -6.30 0.43
C SER A 273 -21.37 -5.53 1.74
N SER A 274 -20.80 -4.31 1.71
CA SER A 274 -20.65 -3.46 2.90
C SER A 274 -21.07 -2.02 2.65
N THR A 275 -21.68 -1.41 3.67
CA THR A 275 -22.05 0.01 3.69
C THR A 275 -20.85 0.94 3.48
N ASP A 276 -19.65 0.53 3.92
CA ASP A 276 -18.43 1.30 3.69
C ASP A 276 -17.97 1.24 2.23
N GLN A 277 -18.13 0.09 1.58
CA GLN A 277 -17.82 -0.06 0.15
C GLN A 277 -18.80 0.74 -0.71
N LEU A 278 -20.09 0.77 -0.35
CA LEU A 278 -21.08 1.63 -0.99
C LEU A 278 -20.78 3.10 -0.85
N ALA A 279 -20.41 3.53 0.36
CA ALA A 279 -20.08 4.93 0.61
C ALA A 279 -18.89 5.34 -0.24
N ASP A 280 -17.88 4.49 -0.36
CA ASP A 280 -16.69 4.77 -1.17
C ASP A 280 -17.00 4.85 -2.67
N VAL A 281 -17.86 3.98 -3.19
CA VAL A 281 -18.34 4.04 -4.58
C VAL A 281 -19.11 5.34 -4.85
N ILE A 282 -19.99 5.76 -3.93
CA ILE A 282 -20.74 7.01 -4.03
C ILE A 282 -19.77 8.21 -4.00
N ILE A 283 -18.79 8.20 -3.10
CA ILE A 283 -17.79 9.28 -2.97
C ILE A 283 -16.94 9.38 -4.24
N ILE A 284 -16.51 8.27 -4.84
CA ILE A 284 -15.75 8.26 -6.10
C ILE A 284 -16.61 8.88 -7.22
N ARG A 285 -17.87 8.47 -7.35
CA ARG A 285 -18.79 9.00 -8.36
C ARG A 285 -19.02 10.50 -8.20
N LEU A 286 -19.23 10.97 -6.97
CA LEU A 286 -19.40 12.40 -6.66
C LEU A 286 -18.14 13.21 -7.00
N THR A 287 -16.95 12.65 -6.72
CA THR A 287 -15.67 13.29 -7.05
C THR A 287 -15.52 13.47 -8.57
N GLN A 288 -15.88 12.45 -9.35
CA GLN A 288 -15.83 12.48 -10.82
C GLN A 288 -16.88 13.43 -11.40
N GLN A 289 -18.13 13.36 -10.93
CA GLN A 289 -19.25 14.18 -11.42
C GLN A 289 -19.01 15.68 -11.21
N HIS A 290 -18.40 16.05 -10.09
CA HIS A 290 -18.12 17.46 -9.77
C HIS A 290 -16.69 17.90 -10.16
N GLY A 291 -15.92 17.03 -10.81
CA GLY A 291 -14.55 17.34 -11.26
C GLY A 291 -13.62 17.78 -10.13
N LEU A 292 -13.82 17.25 -8.92
CA LEU A 292 -13.06 17.68 -7.75
C LEU A 292 -11.65 17.10 -7.79
N GLN A 293 -10.66 17.98 -7.84
CA GLN A 293 -9.26 17.62 -7.68
C GLN A 293 -8.70 18.32 -6.45
N PHE A 294 -8.10 17.53 -5.56
CA PHE A 294 -7.42 18.05 -4.38
C PHE A 294 -5.92 18.08 -4.64
N SER A 295 -5.25 19.13 -4.19
CA SER A 295 -3.80 19.33 -4.39
C SER A 295 -2.92 18.41 -3.52
N ASP A 296 -3.51 17.78 -2.50
CA ASP A 296 -2.81 16.99 -1.49
C ASP A 296 -3.68 15.80 -1.06
N GLU A 297 -3.05 14.65 -0.84
CA GLU A 297 -3.66 13.42 -0.35
C GLU A 297 -4.36 13.63 1.00
N VAL A 298 -3.85 14.54 1.84
CA VAL A 298 -4.47 14.90 3.13
C VAL A 298 -5.87 15.49 2.93
N LEU A 299 -6.06 16.35 1.92
CA LEU A 299 -7.37 16.94 1.61
C LEU A 299 -8.32 15.89 1.03
N THR A 300 -7.83 15.01 0.17
CA THR A 300 -8.62 13.87 -0.36
C THR A 300 -9.16 13.00 0.77
N ARG A 301 -8.31 12.63 1.74
CA ARG A 301 -8.73 11.82 2.91
C ARG A 301 -9.74 12.56 3.80
N ARG A 302 -9.56 13.88 4.00
CA ARG A 302 -10.53 14.70 4.76
C ARG A 302 -11.88 14.79 4.07
N PHE A 303 -11.89 14.95 2.75
CA PHE A 303 -13.11 14.93 1.95
C PHE A 303 -13.84 13.60 2.06
N GLN A 304 -13.13 12.48 1.83
CA GLN A 304 -13.69 11.14 1.98
C GLN A 304 -14.26 10.91 3.38
N THR A 305 -13.56 11.32 4.43
CA THR A 305 -14.02 11.18 5.81
C THR A 305 -15.28 12.00 6.09
N ALA A 306 -15.33 13.25 5.62
CA ALA A 306 -16.47 14.13 5.80
C ALA A 306 -17.72 13.60 5.07
N MET A 307 -17.56 13.13 3.83
CA MET A 307 -18.65 12.57 3.04
C MET A 307 -19.10 11.22 3.57
N ARG A 308 -18.19 10.35 4.01
CA ARG A 308 -18.53 9.05 4.60
C ARG A 308 -19.32 9.23 5.91
N ALA A 309 -18.93 10.19 6.76
CA ALA A 309 -19.68 10.51 7.97
C ALA A 309 -21.09 11.07 7.67
N HIS A 310 -21.23 11.89 6.62
CA HIS A 310 -22.52 12.43 6.20
C HIS A 310 -23.44 11.36 5.61
N LEU A 311 -22.91 10.52 4.71
CA LEU A 311 -23.63 9.41 4.07
C LEU A 311 -24.10 8.34 5.07
N LYS A 312 -23.38 8.19 6.20
CA LYS A 312 -23.77 7.33 7.33
C LYS A 312 -24.75 7.98 8.31
N GLY A 313 -25.18 9.22 8.06
CA GLY A 313 -26.07 9.96 8.96
C GLY A 313 -25.41 10.44 10.27
N ILE A 314 -24.09 10.28 10.42
CA ILE A 314 -23.34 10.70 11.62
C ILE A 314 -23.17 12.23 11.64
N ARG A 315 -23.17 12.87 10.48
CA ARG A 315 -22.99 14.32 10.33
C ARG A 315 -24.15 14.96 9.58
N SER A 316 -24.69 16.05 10.11
CA SER A 316 -25.77 16.80 9.47
C SER A 316 -25.29 17.53 8.21
N SER A 317 -26.22 17.87 7.31
CA SER A 317 -25.92 18.63 6.09
C SER A 317 -25.24 19.97 6.39
N ARG A 318 -25.66 20.63 7.47
CA ARG A 318 -25.09 21.91 7.92
C ARG A 318 -23.63 21.74 8.37
N ASP A 319 -23.34 20.69 9.14
CA ASP A 319 -21.99 20.42 9.64
C ASP A 319 -21.05 19.98 8.51
N THR A 320 -21.57 19.19 7.56
CA THR A 320 -20.80 18.77 6.38
C THR A 320 -20.48 19.98 5.51
N LEU A 321 -21.45 20.86 5.26
CA LEU A 321 -21.23 22.09 4.49
C LEU A 321 -20.18 22.99 5.15
N ASP A 322 -20.21 23.12 6.48
CA ASP A 322 -19.21 23.88 7.22
C ASP A 322 -17.80 23.27 7.04
N VAL A 323 -17.65 21.95 7.20
CA VAL A 323 -16.35 21.28 6.98
C VAL A 323 -15.85 21.42 5.54
N LEU A 324 -16.74 21.30 4.55
CA LEU A 324 -16.41 21.44 3.14
C LEU A 324 -15.94 22.87 2.79
N THR A 325 -16.56 23.90 3.38
CA THR A 325 -16.29 25.31 3.04
C THR A 325 -15.23 25.98 3.91
N ARG A 326 -15.01 25.48 5.12
CA ARG A 326 -14.03 26.01 6.07
C ARG A 326 -12.61 25.90 5.50
N SER A 327 -11.73 26.83 5.86
CA SER A 327 -10.37 26.86 5.28
C SER A 327 -9.52 25.63 5.66
N PRO A 328 -8.59 25.20 4.79
CA PRO A 328 -7.67 24.09 5.09
C PRO A 328 -6.84 24.26 6.36
N LYS A 329 -6.51 25.52 6.72
CA LYS A 329 -5.70 25.88 7.89
C LYS A 329 -6.37 25.54 9.23
N VAL A 330 -7.69 25.49 9.28
CA VAL A 330 -8.46 25.15 10.49
C VAL A 330 -9.21 23.81 10.34
N GLY A 331 -8.73 22.95 9.44
CA GLY A 331 -9.25 21.59 9.28
C GLY A 331 -10.39 21.42 8.27
N GLY A 332 -10.74 22.44 7.49
CA GLY A 332 -11.73 22.31 6.40
C GLY A 332 -11.11 21.99 5.03
N LEU A 333 -11.90 22.10 3.96
CA LEU A 333 -11.48 21.79 2.58
C LEU A 333 -11.36 23.02 1.67
N GLY A 334 -11.85 24.18 2.09
CA GLY A 334 -11.76 25.43 1.34
C GLY A 334 -12.60 25.44 0.05
N LEU A 335 -13.60 24.57 -0.07
CA LEU A 335 -14.49 24.57 -1.23
C LEU A 335 -15.36 25.83 -1.21
N LYS A 336 -15.63 26.40 -2.39
CA LYS A 336 -16.59 27.50 -2.48
C LYS A 336 -18.00 26.99 -2.15
N PRO A 337 -18.86 27.80 -1.50
CA PRO A 337 -20.24 27.39 -1.21
C PRO A 337 -21.01 26.95 -2.46
N GLU A 338 -20.70 27.54 -3.60
CA GLU A 338 -21.27 27.19 -4.91
C GLU A 338 -20.88 25.79 -5.40
N GLN A 339 -19.73 25.27 -4.96
CA GLN A 339 -19.28 23.90 -5.27
C GLN A 339 -19.74 22.90 -4.20
N ALA A 340 -19.78 23.33 -2.93
CA ALA A 340 -20.12 22.46 -1.82
C ALA A 340 -21.63 22.14 -1.73
N LYS A 341 -22.52 23.09 -2.06
CA LYS A 341 -23.98 22.89 -1.99
C LYS A 341 -24.50 21.85 -3.01
N PRO A 342 -24.14 21.89 -4.31
CA PRO A 342 -24.59 20.88 -5.27
C PRO A 342 -24.04 19.50 -4.96
N LEU A 343 -22.80 19.43 -4.48
CA LEU A 343 -22.15 18.19 -4.07
C LEU A 343 -22.87 17.53 -2.89
N LEU A 344 -23.30 18.34 -1.92
CA LEU A 344 -24.05 17.87 -0.76
C LEU A 344 -25.46 17.40 -1.16
N ALA A 345 -26.15 18.13 -2.03
CA ALA A 345 -27.46 17.73 -2.54
C ALA A 345 -27.38 16.39 -3.32
N ALA A 346 -26.34 16.19 -4.12
CA ALA A 346 -26.10 14.93 -4.82
C ALA A 346 -25.80 13.77 -3.84
N ALA A 347 -25.11 14.05 -2.74
CA ALA A 347 -24.85 13.06 -1.69
C ALA A 347 -26.13 12.68 -0.92
N GLU A 348 -26.99 13.65 -0.60
CA GLU A 348 -28.30 13.41 0.02
C GLU A 348 -29.22 12.57 -0.87
N GLN A 349 -29.19 12.80 -2.19
CA GLN A 349 -29.93 11.98 -3.15
C GLN A 349 -29.40 10.53 -3.24
N ALA A 350 -28.12 10.32 -2.96
CA ALA A 350 -27.48 8.99 -2.97
C ALA A 350 -27.57 8.27 -1.61
N ALA A 351 -27.80 8.98 -0.50
CA ALA A 351 -27.86 8.43 0.85
C ALA A 351 -28.91 7.31 1.07
N PRO A 352 -30.10 7.32 0.43
CA PRO A 352 -31.07 6.22 0.55
C PRO A 352 -30.52 4.86 0.11
N GLN A 353 -29.59 4.85 -0.86
CA GLN A 353 -28.97 3.62 -1.39
C GLN A 353 -28.07 2.91 -0.34
N LEU A 354 -27.62 3.64 0.68
CA LEU A 354 -26.85 3.11 1.81
C LEU A 354 -27.74 2.56 2.94
N HIS A 355 -28.94 3.13 3.10
CA HIS A 355 -29.86 2.77 4.18
C HIS A 355 -30.62 1.48 3.88
N ASP A 356 -30.77 1.14 2.59
CA ASP A 356 -31.41 -0.10 2.12
C ASP A 356 -30.57 -1.35 2.46
N VAL A 357 -29.24 -1.23 2.48
CA VAL A 357 -28.31 -2.31 2.89
C VAL A 357 -28.27 -2.54 4.41
N GLN A 358 -28.72 -1.56 5.22
CA GLN A 358 -28.78 -1.69 6.67
C GLN A 358 -30.09 -2.30 7.21
N GLY A 359 -31.05 -2.68 6.35
CA GLY A 359 -32.31 -3.29 6.81
C GLY A 359 -33.15 -2.39 7.74
N VAL A 360 -32.86 -1.09 7.79
CA VAL A 360 -33.48 -0.15 8.74
C VAL A 360 -34.93 0.17 8.36
N SER A 361 -35.30 -0.07 7.09
CA SER A 361 -36.69 0.00 6.63
C SER A 361 -37.60 -0.99 7.39
N SER A 362 -37.07 -2.14 7.81
CA SER A 362 -37.80 -3.12 8.63
C SER A 362 -37.89 -2.71 10.11
N LEU A 363 -36.92 -1.97 10.64
CA LEU A 363 -36.94 -1.50 12.04
C LEU A 363 -37.87 -0.29 12.23
N GLU A 364 -37.91 0.63 11.28
CA GLU A 364 -38.88 1.75 11.32
C GLU A 364 -40.32 1.28 10.99
N ALA A 365 -40.47 0.29 10.10
CA ALA A 365 -41.75 -0.37 9.85
C ALA A 365 -42.22 -1.19 11.07
N LEU A 366 -41.34 -1.94 11.75
CA LEU A 366 -41.67 -2.60 13.01
C LEU A 366 -42.02 -1.60 14.11
N ARG A 367 -41.29 -0.48 14.22
CA ARG A 367 -41.54 0.53 15.25
C ARG A 367 -42.84 1.29 15.00
N ARG A 368 -43.23 1.51 13.74
CA ARG A 368 -44.56 2.03 13.36
C ARG A 368 -45.67 1.00 13.58
N ALA A 369 -45.44 -0.28 13.28
CA ALA A 369 -46.40 -1.35 13.53
C ALA A 369 -46.62 -1.59 15.04
N GLN A 370 -45.56 -1.51 15.84
CA GLN A 370 -45.62 -1.62 17.31
C GLN A 370 -46.25 -0.37 17.95
N ALA A 371 -46.04 0.83 17.40
CA ALA A 371 -46.71 2.04 17.86
C ALA A 371 -48.21 2.09 17.50
N GLN A 372 -48.63 1.40 16.44
CA GLN A 372 -50.05 1.27 16.06
C GLN A 372 -50.75 0.09 16.76
N ALA A 373 -50.00 -0.93 17.21
CA ALA A 373 -50.53 -2.08 17.95
C ALA A 373 -50.67 -1.83 19.47
N ALA A 374 -50.09 -0.76 20.00
CA ALA A 374 -50.15 -0.40 21.42
C ALA A 374 -51.29 0.59 21.73
N VAL A 375 -52.53 0.18 21.45
CA VAL A 375 -53.69 0.67 22.21
C VAL A 375 -54.51 -0.55 22.64
N PRO A 376 -54.50 -0.84 23.95
CA PRO A 376 -55.77 -1.06 24.60
C PRO A 376 -55.91 -0.28 25.91
N SER A 377 -57.12 0.23 26.05
CA SER A 377 -57.78 0.78 27.23
C SER A 377 -57.81 -0.17 28.43
N SER A 378 -57.56 0.35 29.65
CA SER A 378 -58.32 0.16 30.92
C SER A 378 -57.47 0.67 32.14
N PRO A 379 -58.01 0.83 33.38
CA PRO A 379 -58.29 2.15 33.93
C PRO A 379 -57.37 2.51 35.12
N ARG A 380 -57.34 3.81 35.40
CA ARG A 380 -56.55 4.49 36.43
C ARG A 380 -56.94 4.08 37.87
N PRO A 381 -55.99 3.75 38.76
CA PRO A 381 -56.19 3.84 40.21
C PRO A 381 -55.78 5.23 40.74
N ALA A 382 -56.52 5.68 41.75
CA ALA A 382 -56.38 6.96 42.44
C ALA A 382 -55.08 7.12 43.25
N PRO A 383 -54.64 8.35 43.56
CA PRO A 383 -53.36 8.60 44.26
C PRO A 383 -53.54 8.64 45.79
N PRO A 384 -52.51 8.25 46.59
CA PRO A 384 -52.41 8.66 47.98
C PRO A 384 -51.60 9.97 48.14
N PRO A 385 -51.71 10.64 49.31
CA PRO A 385 -51.53 12.08 49.41
C PRO A 385 -50.13 12.53 49.85
N ALA A 386 -49.91 13.83 49.70
CA ALA A 386 -48.71 14.59 49.98
C ALA A 386 -48.30 14.64 51.47
N VAL A 387 -46.99 14.68 51.72
CA VAL A 387 -46.38 15.30 52.91
C VAL A 387 -45.10 16.04 52.50
N SER A 388 -45.00 17.31 52.89
CA SER A 388 -43.86 18.24 52.75
C SER A 388 -42.98 18.25 54.04
N PRO A 389 -42.04 19.18 54.29
CA PRO A 389 -40.76 19.46 53.59
C PRO A 389 -39.51 19.55 54.54
N GLN A 390 -38.30 19.57 53.93
CA GLN A 390 -37.05 20.30 54.33
C GLN A 390 -36.22 19.86 55.58
N PRO A 391 -34.93 20.30 55.78
CA PRO A 391 -34.02 21.13 54.95
C PRO A 391 -32.48 20.78 54.92
N THR A 392 -31.79 21.51 54.01
CA THR A 392 -30.41 22.12 54.07
C THR A 392 -29.09 21.32 54.07
N VAL A 393 -28.29 21.63 53.01
CA VAL A 393 -26.91 22.18 53.01
C VAL A 393 -25.74 21.26 53.38
N VAL A 394 -24.80 21.05 52.44
CA VAL A 394 -23.42 21.62 52.43
C VAL A 394 -22.82 21.44 51.02
N THR A 395 -22.41 22.54 50.40
CA THR A 395 -21.52 22.62 49.23
C THR A 395 -20.05 22.77 49.68
N PRO A 396 -19.07 22.15 49.01
CA PRO A 396 -17.66 22.54 49.14
C PRO A 396 -17.25 23.56 48.04
N PRO A 397 -16.23 24.40 48.31
CA PRO A 397 -15.98 25.64 47.57
C PRO A 397 -15.10 25.50 46.33
N ARG A 398 -15.31 26.47 45.45
CA ARG A 398 -14.65 26.75 44.16
C ARG A 398 -13.22 27.29 44.34
N PRO A 399 -12.23 26.86 43.55
CA PRO A 399 -10.92 27.51 43.49
C PRO A 399 -10.94 28.82 42.67
N ALA A 400 -10.24 29.83 43.17
CA ALA A 400 -10.08 31.17 42.61
C ALA A 400 -9.14 31.22 41.38
N PRO A 401 -9.19 32.29 40.56
CA PRO A 401 -8.48 32.38 39.28
C PRO A 401 -7.03 32.87 39.43
N ILE A 402 -6.16 32.33 38.57
CA ILE A 402 -4.73 32.66 38.46
C ILE A 402 -4.55 34.03 37.77
N PRO A 403 -3.70 34.93 38.28
CA PRO A 403 -3.40 36.22 37.66
C PRO A 403 -2.32 36.13 36.56
N SER A 404 -2.49 36.94 35.51
CA SER A 404 -1.54 37.11 34.40
C SER A 404 -0.23 37.80 34.81
N PRO A 405 0.93 37.47 34.21
CA PRO A 405 2.13 38.27 34.36
C PRO A 405 2.24 39.39 33.31
N ARG A 406 2.79 40.50 33.81
CA ARG A 406 2.96 41.83 33.24
C ARG A 406 3.90 41.91 32.03
N GLN A 407 3.56 42.83 31.13
CA GLN A 407 4.48 43.48 30.19
C GLN A 407 5.45 44.44 30.89
N ARG A 408 6.65 44.61 30.32
CA ARG A 408 7.53 45.80 30.38
C ARG A 408 8.73 45.61 29.41
N PRO A 409 9.53 46.64 29.07
CA PRO A 409 9.23 47.65 28.04
C PRO A 409 10.34 47.80 26.97
N ASN A 410 10.04 48.55 25.90
CA ASN A 410 10.96 49.02 24.86
C ASN A 410 11.92 50.12 25.34
N ALA A 411 13.17 50.09 24.86
CA ALA A 411 14.06 51.22 24.57
C ALA A 411 15.15 50.71 23.59
N ALA A 412 15.17 51.08 22.30
CA ALA A 412 15.64 52.33 21.68
C ALA A 412 17.18 52.45 21.56
N SER A 413 17.67 52.36 20.32
CA SER A 413 18.81 53.09 19.70
C SER A 413 18.78 52.78 18.19
N THR A 414 18.33 53.67 17.27
CA THR A 414 19.08 54.76 16.57
C THR A 414 20.39 54.29 15.93
N THR A 415 20.77 54.49 14.66
CA THR A 415 20.27 55.17 13.43
C THR A 415 21.27 54.75 12.27
N PRO A 416 21.51 55.45 11.13
CA PRO A 416 20.92 55.17 9.80
C PRO A 416 21.94 55.14 8.61
N VAL A 417 21.45 55.43 7.38
CA VAL A 417 22.15 55.79 6.09
C VAL A 417 22.44 54.59 5.16
N SER A 418 22.18 54.51 3.85
CA SER A 418 21.61 55.31 2.73
C SER A 418 21.25 54.30 1.61
N ALA A 419 20.09 54.34 0.93
CA ALA A 419 19.74 55.15 -0.26
C ALA A 419 20.47 54.83 -1.59
N THR A 420 19.65 54.82 -2.66
CA THR A 420 19.95 54.89 -4.12
C THR A 420 20.21 53.54 -4.80
N LYS A 421 19.65 53.16 -5.96
CA LYS A 421 19.04 53.93 -7.05
C LYS A 421 18.10 53.04 -7.88
N ARG A 422 16.95 53.60 -8.21
CA ARG A 422 15.96 53.16 -9.21
C ARG A 422 16.46 53.59 -10.59
N ILE A 423 16.47 52.70 -11.59
CA ILE A 423 16.55 53.07 -13.01
C ILE A 423 15.45 52.31 -13.75
N ALA A 424 14.68 53.08 -14.49
CA ALA A 424 13.60 52.66 -15.36
C ALA A 424 14.06 52.74 -16.83
N GLN A 425 13.32 52.01 -17.67
CA GLN A 425 13.15 52.17 -19.12
C GLN A 425 14.27 51.66 -20.02
N SER A 426 13.93 50.74 -20.92
CA SER A 426 13.89 51.02 -22.36
C SER A 426 13.15 49.93 -23.12
N THR A 427 11.96 50.29 -23.60
CA THR A 427 11.23 49.64 -24.69
C THR A 427 11.93 49.94 -26.02
N VAL A 428 12.32 48.92 -26.77
CA VAL A 428 12.65 49.05 -28.20
C VAL A 428 11.54 48.42 -29.01
N ARG A 429 10.80 49.28 -29.72
CA ARG A 429 9.96 48.94 -30.86
C ARG A 429 10.88 48.64 -32.04
N LEU A 430 10.68 47.51 -32.71
CA LEU A 430 11.04 47.36 -34.12
C LEU A 430 9.77 47.16 -34.94
N THR A 431 9.41 48.23 -35.64
CA THR A 431 8.62 48.23 -36.86
C THR A 431 9.48 47.69 -38.00
N GLN A 432 9.01 46.69 -38.74
CA GLN A 432 9.36 46.53 -40.16
C GLN A 432 8.29 45.75 -40.92
N ALA A 433 8.26 46.04 -42.22
CA ALA A 433 7.07 46.09 -43.05
C ALA A 433 6.74 44.78 -43.78
N ARG A 434 5.50 44.77 -44.28
CA ARG A 434 4.86 43.79 -45.17
C ARG A 434 5.54 43.75 -46.56
N PRO A 435 5.52 42.59 -47.23
CA PRO A 435 5.20 42.55 -48.65
C PRO A 435 3.96 41.68 -48.94
N THR A 436 2.98 42.27 -49.61
CA THR A 436 2.01 41.61 -50.51
C THR A 436 2.77 41.22 -51.79
N VAL A 437 2.59 40.06 -52.43
CA VAL A 437 1.43 39.57 -53.20
C VAL A 437 1.67 38.09 -53.55
N GLY A 438 0.62 37.27 -53.63
CA GLY A 438 0.66 35.96 -54.29
C GLY A 438 -0.58 35.12 -54.03
N ALA A 439 -1.54 35.18 -54.96
CA ALA A 439 -2.83 34.51 -54.91
C ALA A 439 -2.74 32.98 -55.06
N GLY A 440 -3.67 32.25 -54.44
CA GLY A 440 -4.08 30.92 -54.89
C GLY A 440 -4.40 29.91 -53.80
N SER A 441 -5.70 29.70 -53.59
CA SER A 441 -6.37 28.40 -53.38
C SER A 441 -7.33 28.40 -52.19
N ARG A 442 -8.61 28.19 -52.53
CA ARG A 442 -9.73 28.00 -51.61
C ARG A 442 -9.53 26.68 -50.86
N ILE A 443 -9.41 26.73 -49.53
CA ILE A 443 -9.61 25.55 -48.69
C ILE A 443 -10.80 25.85 -47.79
N ALA A 444 -11.82 25.02 -47.93
CA ALA A 444 -13.04 25.05 -47.15
C ALA A 444 -12.74 24.87 -45.66
N ASP A 445 -13.31 25.75 -44.83
CA ASP A 445 -13.25 25.68 -43.36
C ASP A 445 -14.14 24.52 -42.88
N ILE A 446 -13.56 23.32 -42.76
CA ILE A 446 -14.20 22.19 -42.09
C ILE A 446 -14.05 22.41 -40.58
N ARG A 447 -15.02 23.10 -40.00
CA ARG A 447 -15.22 23.15 -38.54
C ARG A 447 -15.67 21.77 -38.04
N GLY A 448 -14.72 21.01 -37.51
CA GLY A 448 -14.99 19.93 -36.55
C GLY A 448 -14.64 20.40 -35.13
N PRO A 449 -15.40 20.03 -34.08
CA PRO A 449 -15.14 20.46 -32.72
C PRO A 449 -13.89 19.73 -32.18
N ARG A 450 -12.70 20.25 -32.48
CA ARG A 450 -11.50 19.88 -31.73
C ARG A 450 -11.61 20.52 -30.36
N GLU A 451 -12.08 19.73 -29.40
CA GLU A 451 -12.01 20.05 -27.99
C GLU A 451 -10.62 20.59 -27.66
N ARG A 452 -10.66 21.74 -27.02
CA ARG A 452 -9.54 22.63 -26.78
C ARG A 452 -8.52 21.90 -25.93
N ARG A 453 -7.30 21.70 -26.44
CA ARG A 453 -6.16 21.20 -25.65
C ARG A 453 -6.00 22.03 -24.38
N PRO A 454 -6.18 21.47 -23.17
CA PRO A 454 -5.77 22.13 -21.96
C PRO A 454 -4.26 21.95 -21.79
N LYS A 455 -3.56 23.08 -21.55
CA LYS A 455 -2.31 23.27 -20.81
C LYS A 455 -1.28 22.13 -20.82
N THR A 456 -0.09 22.46 -21.35
CA THR A 456 1.22 21.81 -21.15
C THR A 456 1.22 20.73 -20.06
N MET A 457 0.89 19.50 -20.43
CA MET A 457 0.96 18.36 -19.52
C MET A 457 2.43 17.91 -19.43
N GLY A 458 2.86 17.48 -18.24
CA GLY A 458 4.20 16.93 -18.08
C GLY A 458 4.34 15.58 -18.80
N PRO A 459 5.56 15.12 -19.12
CA PRO A 459 5.78 13.86 -19.82
C PRO A 459 5.17 12.61 -19.15
N VAL A 460 5.06 12.61 -17.82
CA VAL A 460 4.38 11.55 -17.05
C VAL A 460 2.86 11.65 -17.18
N ASP A 461 2.32 12.86 -17.14
CA ASP A 461 0.88 13.09 -17.24
C ASP A 461 0.36 12.79 -18.65
N GLU A 462 1.17 13.02 -19.68
CA GLU A 462 0.87 12.58 -21.05
C GLU A 462 0.72 11.06 -21.16
N LEU A 463 1.58 10.29 -20.48
CA LEU A 463 1.46 8.82 -20.44
C LEU A 463 0.23 8.39 -19.64
N ARG A 464 -0.12 9.13 -18.58
CA ARG A 464 -1.30 8.88 -17.76
C ARG A 464 -2.61 9.18 -18.48
N ALA A 465 -2.63 10.19 -19.34
CA ALA A 465 -3.83 10.57 -20.08
C ALA A 465 -3.99 9.80 -21.41
N LEU A 466 -3.04 8.94 -21.78
CA LEU A 466 -2.97 8.37 -23.12
C LEU A 466 -4.24 7.58 -23.51
N THR A 467 -4.88 8.04 -24.59
CA THR A 467 -6.08 7.44 -25.16
C THR A 467 -5.78 6.56 -26.38
N LEU A 468 -6.76 5.77 -26.81
CA LEU A 468 -6.66 4.97 -28.03
C LEU A 468 -6.47 5.83 -29.29
N ASP A 469 -7.19 6.94 -29.38
CA ASP A 469 -7.09 7.85 -30.53
C ASP A 469 -5.70 8.49 -30.62
N GLU A 470 -5.14 8.89 -29.48
CA GLU A 470 -3.77 9.40 -29.42
C GLU A 470 -2.75 8.35 -29.81
N PHE A 471 -2.92 7.10 -29.35
CA PHE A 471 -2.06 5.98 -29.74
C PHE A 471 -2.11 5.72 -31.25
N ARG A 472 -3.31 5.69 -31.85
CA ARG A 472 -3.49 5.53 -33.30
C ARG A 472 -2.93 6.70 -34.10
N SER A 473 -3.04 7.92 -33.58
CA SER A 473 -2.43 9.11 -34.19
C SER A 473 -0.91 9.18 -34.01
N GLY A 474 -0.38 8.38 -33.07
CA GLY A 474 1.01 8.39 -32.65
C GLY A 474 1.98 7.92 -33.72
N GLY A 475 1.57 7.17 -34.74
CA GLY A 475 2.44 6.70 -35.80
C GLY A 475 1.67 6.27 -37.04
N ALA A 476 2.38 5.96 -38.13
CA ALA A 476 1.76 5.46 -39.36
C ALA A 476 1.16 4.05 -39.18
N ASN A 477 1.69 3.28 -38.21
CA ASN A 477 1.24 1.94 -37.86
C ASN A 477 1.45 1.68 -36.35
N THR A 478 0.89 0.57 -35.87
CA THR A 478 0.95 0.14 -34.47
C THR A 478 2.38 0.06 -33.93
N ASP A 479 3.32 -0.48 -34.70
CA ASP A 479 4.71 -0.64 -34.28
C ASP A 479 5.39 0.72 -34.05
N THR A 480 5.14 1.69 -34.92
CA THR A 480 5.66 3.06 -34.76
C THR A 480 5.10 3.73 -33.51
N ALA A 481 3.80 3.52 -33.22
CA ALA A 481 3.17 4.06 -32.02
C ALA A 481 3.80 3.47 -30.74
N VAL A 482 4.01 2.15 -30.71
CA VAL A 482 4.69 1.48 -29.58
C VAL A 482 6.15 1.91 -29.46
N MET A 483 6.87 2.07 -30.57
CA MET A 483 8.25 2.56 -30.55
C MET A 483 8.34 3.94 -29.89
N LYS A 484 7.45 4.87 -30.24
CA LYS A 484 7.40 6.19 -29.59
C LYS A 484 7.06 6.12 -28.12
N LEU A 485 6.21 5.19 -27.69
CA LEU A 485 5.99 4.95 -26.26
C LEU A 485 7.27 4.47 -25.58
N LYS A 486 7.98 3.50 -26.16
CA LYS A 486 9.28 3.03 -25.64
C LYS A 486 10.29 4.18 -25.56
N GLU A 487 10.34 5.04 -26.56
CA GLU A 487 11.19 6.23 -26.55
C GLU A 487 10.84 7.20 -25.42
N ARG A 488 9.55 7.42 -25.13
CA ARG A 488 9.09 8.25 -24.00
C ARG A 488 9.54 7.67 -22.66
N PHE A 489 9.35 6.37 -22.43
CA PHE A 489 9.88 5.72 -21.20
C PHE A 489 11.40 5.77 -21.13
N GLY A 490 12.07 5.62 -22.27
CA GLY A 490 13.52 5.76 -22.40
C GLY A 490 13.99 7.17 -22.04
N ALA A 491 13.31 8.21 -22.53
CA ALA A 491 13.59 9.60 -22.24
C ALA A 491 13.42 9.92 -20.75
N LEU A 492 12.30 9.51 -20.15
CA LEU A 492 12.08 9.61 -18.71
C LEU A 492 13.20 8.92 -17.92
N GLY A 493 13.62 7.72 -18.34
CA GLY A 493 14.69 6.97 -17.69
C GLY A 493 16.10 7.56 -17.87
N ARG A 494 16.34 8.32 -18.94
CA ARG A 494 17.57 9.10 -19.12
C ARG A 494 17.60 10.29 -18.17
N GLU A 495 16.45 10.94 -17.94
CA GLU A 495 16.32 12.06 -16.99
C GLU A 495 16.44 11.59 -15.55
N ALA A 496 15.58 10.67 -15.10
CA ALA A 496 15.70 10.03 -13.79
C ALA A 496 14.98 8.68 -13.78
N TYR A 497 15.57 7.70 -13.08
CA TYR A 497 14.92 6.39 -12.95
C TYR A 497 13.55 6.50 -12.26
N ALA A 498 13.43 7.32 -11.21
CA ALA A 498 12.15 7.59 -10.54
C ALA A 498 11.09 8.15 -11.51
N LEU A 499 11.47 9.00 -12.46
CA LEU A 499 10.55 9.51 -13.50
C LEU A 499 10.12 8.42 -14.47
N ARG A 500 10.99 7.45 -14.80
CA ARG A 500 10.59 6.26 -15.57
C ARG A 500 9.58 5.42 -14.81
N VAL A 501 9.79 5.20 -13.50
CA VAL A 501 8.84 4.49 -12.65
C VAL A 501 7.50 5.21 -12.61
N GLN A 502 7.51 6.54 -12.38
CA GLN A 502 6.30 7.37 -12.43
C GLN A 502 5.61 7.31 -13.79
N GLY A 503 6.38 7.30 -14.89
CA GLY A 503 5.86 7.13 -16.24
C GLY A 503 5.17 5.79 -16.44
N MET A 504 5.74 4.69 -15.93
CA MET A 504 5.13 3.36 -15.97
C MET A 504 3.86 3.27 -15.12
N LEU A 505 3.86 3.91 -13.94
CA LEU A 505 2.65 4.04 -13.11
C LEU A 505 1.57 4.89 -13.81
N GLY A 506 1.97 5.98 -14.48
CA GLY A 506 1.10 6.79 -15.31
C GLY A 506 0.48 5.98 -16.43
N TRP A 507 1.30 5.29 -17.22
CA TRP A 507 0.87 4.38 -18.28
C TRP A 507 -0.15 3.34 -17.80
N ARG A 508 0.09 2.70 -16.65
CA ARG A 508 -0.85 1.73 -16.05
C ARG A 508 -2.18 2.34 -15.60
N ALA A 509 -2.22 3.64 -15.37
CA ALA A 509 -3.44 4.38 -15.08
C ALA A 509 -4.12 4.94 -16.35
N SER A 510 -3.54 4.72 -17.53
CA SER A 510 -4.06 5.28 -18.78
C SER A 510 -5.35 4.62 -19.26
N PRO A 511 -6.25 5.38 -19.91
CA PRO A 511 -7.43 4.81 -20.56
C PRO A 511 -7.09 3.69 -21.54
N LEU A 512 -5.99 3.82 -22.30
CA LEU A 512 -5.55 2.80 -23.24
C LEU A 512 -5.16 1.49 -22.55
N TYR A 513 -4.41 1.57 -21.45
CA TYR A 513 -4.00 0.37 -20.72
C TYR A 513 -5.20 -0.32 -20.04
N HIS A 514 -6.15 0.44 -19.52
CA HIS A 514 -7.41 -0.13 -19.02
C HIS A 514 -8.25 -0.78 -20.12
N LEU A 515 -8.26 -0.20 -21.33
CA LEU A 515 -8.89 -0.83 -22.48
C LEU A 515 -8.24 -2.18 -22.81
N TYR A 516 -6.91 -2.26 -22.81
CA TYR A 516 -6.15 -3.50 -22.96
C TYR A 516 -6.55 -4.56 -21.92
N LEU A 517 -6.59 -4.20 -20.63
CA LEU A 517 -7.01 -5.12 -19.57
C LEU A 517 -8.46 -5.58 -19.75
N SER A 518 -9.35 -4.70 -20.19
CA SER A 518 -10.76 -5.05 -20.39
C SER A 518 -10.97 -6.07 -21.51
N VAL A 519 -10.24 -5.92 -22.64
CA VAL A 519 -10.28 -6.88 -23.76
C VAL A 519 -9.68 -8.22 -23.34
N GLY A 520 -8.56 -8.21 -22.63
CA GLY A 520 -7.95 -9.42 -22.07
C GLY A 520 -8.87 -10.13 -21.07
N SER A 521 -9.55 -9.37 -20.20
CA SER A 521 -10.46 -9.89 -19.19
C SER A 521 -11.66 -10.58 -19.83
N GLU A 522 -12.27 -9.98 -20.86
CA GLU A 522 -13.38 -10.58 -21.57
C GLU A 522 -12.97 -11.88 -22.27
N SER A 523 -11.78 -11.92 -22.88
CA SER A 523 -11.22 -13.14 -23.47
C SER A 523 -11.05 -14.26 -22.46
N MET A 524 -10.50 -13.98 -21.27
CA MET A 524 -10.33 -15.00 -20.23
C MET A 524 -11.65 -15.46 -19.62
N ASN A 525 -12.57 -14.52 -19.35
CA ASN A 525 -13.86 -14.84 -18.75
C ASN A 525 -14.76 -15.62 -19.71
N ALA A 526 -14.81 -15.23 -20.98
CA ALA A 526 -15.60 -15.90 -22.01
C ALA A 526 -14.91 -17.16 -22.56
N ARG A 527 -13.64 -17.40 -22.21
CA ARG A 527 -12.78 -18.45 -22.80
C ARG A 527 -12.74 -18.39 -24.33
N GLN A 528 -12.74 -17.17 -24.88
CA GLN A 528 -12.70 -16.91 -26.32
C GLN A 528 -11.35 -16.32 -26.72
N PRO A 529 -10.84 -16.62 -27.93
CA PRO A 529 -9.62 -16.00 -28.42
C PRO A 529 -9.81 -14.49 -28.63
N ILE A 530 -8.74 -13.71 -28.50
CA ILE A 530 -8.76 -12.24 -28.58
C ILE A 530 -9.39 -11.75 -29.87
N ARG A 531 -9.12 -12.42 -31.00
CA ARG A 531 -9.73 -12.09 -32.30
C ARG A 531 -11.26 -12.08 -32.23
N THR A 532 -11.87 -13.09 -31.60
CA THR A 532 -13.32 -13.20 -31.47
C THR A 532 -13.89 -12.12 -30.56
N VAL A 533 -13.22 -11.83 -29.45
CA VAL A 533 -13.63 -10.75 -28.53
C VAL A 533 -13.59 -9.39 -29.21
N VAL A 534 -12.51 -9.08 -29.92
CA VAL A 534 -12.35 -7.84 -30.68
C VAL A 534 -13.43 -7.70 -31.76
N GLN A 535 -13.74 -8.78 -32.46
CA GLN A 535 -14.82 -8.79 -33.46
C GLN A 535 -16.19 -8.53 -32.82
N ASN A 536 -16.49 -9.20 -31.71
CA ASN A 536 -17.75 -9.02 -30.98
C ASN A 536 -17.91 -7.58 -30.47
N ARG A 537 -16.87 -7.00 -29.85
CA ARG A 537 -16.89 -5.61 -29.41
C ARG A 537 -17.09 -4.63 -30.56
N SER A 538 -16.39 -4.86 -31.66
CA SER A 538 -16.53 -4.04 -32.87
C SER A 538 -17.95 -4.07 -33.43
N GLN A 539 -18.59 -5.23 -33.44
CA GLN A 539 -19.99 -5.39 -33.87
C GLN A 539 -20.98 -4.72 -32.92
N ARG A 540 -20.68 -4.67 -31.62
CA ARG A 540 -21.48 -3.97 -30.61
C ARG A 540 -21.23 -2.46 -30.55
N GLY A 541 -20.29 -1.93 -31.33
CA GLY A 541 -19.91 -0.51 -31.29
C GLY A 541 -19.18 -0.10 -30.00
N GLU A 542 -18.62 -1.07 -29.28
CA GLU A 542 -17.84 -0.82 -28.06
C GLU A 542 -16.40 -0.42 -28.39
N PRO A 543 -15.77 0.45 -27.58
CA PRO A 543 -14.34 0.74 -27.71
C PRO A 543 -13.52 -0.56 -27.64
N THR A 544 -12.67 -0.78 -28.64
CA THR A 544 -11.82 -1.98 -28.71
C THR A 544 -10.49 -1.70 -29.42
N LEU A 545 -9.50 -2.50 -29.04
CA LEU A 545 -8.21 -2.60 -29.71
C LEU A 545 -8.34 -3.50 -30.93
N THR A 546 -7.56 -3.25 -31.98
CA THR A 546 -7.33 -4.26 -33.01
C THR A 546 -6.46 -5.39 -32.45
N VAL A 547 -6.44 -6.54 -33.13
CA VAL A 547 -5.62 -7.69 -32.70
C VAL A 547 -4.14 -7.31 -32.67
N ASP A 548 -3.67 -6.54 -33.65
CA ASP A 548 -2.28 -6.09 -33.72
C ASP A 548 -1.96 -5.08 -32.60
N GLU A 549 -2.87 -4.14 -32.32
CA GLU A 549 -2.72 -3.19 -31.20
C GLU A 549 -2.66 -3.92 -29.85
N PHE A 550 -3.51 -4.93 -29.65
CA PHE A 550 -3.51 -5.73 -28.43
C PHE A 550 -2.19 -6.45 -28.21
N HIS A 551 -1.67 -7.12 -29.24
CA HIS A 551 -0.39 -7.82 -29.15
C HIS A 551 0.79 -6.87 -28.96
N ALA A 552 0.80 -5.75 -29.67
CA ALA A 552 1.88 -4.77 -29.55
C ALA A 552 1.92 -4.13 -28.15
N ILE A 553 0.75 -3.89 -27.52
CA ILE A 553 0.66 -3.44 -26.14
C ILE A 553 1.10 -4.53 -25.16
N ALA A 554 0.74 -5.79 -25.39
CA ALA A 554 1.22 -6.91 -24.57
C ALA A 554 2.76 -7.02 -24.61
N ASP A 555 3.35 -6.92 -25.80
CA ASP A 555 4.80 -6.94 -25.98
C ASP A 555 5.49 -5.71 -25.36
N LEU A 556 4.86 -4.53 -25.44
CA LEU A 556 5.31 -3.34 -24.72
C LEU A 556 5.32 -3.59 -23.21
N ASN A 557 4.22 -4.07 -22.64
CA ASN A 557 4.10 -4.35 -21.21
C ASN A 557 5.15 -5.38 -20.75
N ARG A 558 5.46 -6.38 -21.59
CA ARG A 558 6.55 -7.32 -21.33
C ARG A 558 7.91 -6.63 -21.24
N SER A 559 8.16 -5.62 -22.07
CA SER A 559 9.41 -4.85 -22.06
C SER A 559 9.52 -3.80 -20.95
N LEU A 560 8.41 -3.45 -20.30
CA LEU A 560 8.35 -2.49 -19.19
C LEU A 560 8.48 -3.16 -17.81
N ARG A 561 8.78 -4.46 -17.77
CA ARG A 561 9.03 -5.21 -16.54
C ARG A 561 10.37 -4.80 -15.94
N PHE A 562 10.42 -4.78 -14.61
CA PHE A 562 11.63 -4.57 -13.83
C PHE A 562 12.46 -5.84 -13.78
#